data_AF-A0A396IWL1-F1
#
_entry.id   AF-A0A396IWL1-F1
#
_cell.length_a   1.000
_cell.length_b   1.000
_cell.length_c   1.000
_cell.angle_alpha   90.00
_cell.angle_beta   90.00
_cell.angle_gamma   90.00
#
_symmetry.space_group_name_H-M   'P 1'
#
loop_
_entity.id
_entity.type
_entity.pdbx_description
1 polymer ?
#
loop_
_entity_poly.entity_id
_entity_poly.type
_entity_poly.pdbx_seq_one_letter_code
_entity_poly.pdbx_strand_id
1 'polypeptide(L)' 'MNLQIKVDENGKIVEACFKTFGCGSAIASSSVGTEWVKGKQMEEVLTIKNA' A
#
# COMPACT_ATOMS: atom_id res chain seq x y z
N MET A 1 -8.93 -3.72 -7.55
CA MET A 1 -7.54 -3.63 -7.08
C MET A 1 -7.34 -4.66 -5.99
N ASN A 2 -6.25 -5.45 -6.04
CA ASN A 2 -5.88 -6.35 -4.98
C ASN A 2 -4.52 -5.91 -4.42
N LEU A 3 -4.46 -5.61 -3.12
CA LEU A 3 -3.26 -5.13 -2.42
C LEU A 3 -2.88 -6.19 -1.39
N GLN A 4 -1.61 -6.59 -1.42
CA GLN A 4 -1.04 -7.51 -0.45
C GLN A 4 0.15 -6.83 0.22
N ILE A 5 0.23 -7.01 1.54
CA ILE A 5 1.32 -6.46 2.34
C ILE A 5 1.89 -7.56 3.22
N LYS A 6 3.21 -7.52 3.40
CA LYS A 6 3.93 -8.35 4.35
C LYS A 6 4.26 -7.50 5.55
N VAL A 7 3.89 -8.00 6.72
CA VAL A 7 4.08 -7.31 8.01
C VAL A 7 5.05 -8.14 8.83
N ASP A 8 5.97 -7.49 9.53
CA ASP A 8 6.84 -8.15 10.50
C ASP A 8 6.15 -8.34 11.87
N GLU A 9 6.86 -8.93 12.81
CA GLU A 9 6.37 -9.18 14.18
C GLU A 9 6.12 -7.89 14.98
N ASN A 10 6.70 -6.76 14.57
CA ASN A 10 6.56 -5.46 15.23
C ASN A 10 5.43 -4.60 14.63
N GLY A 11 4.71 -5.11 13.64
CA GLY A 11 3.63 -4.39 12.95
C GLY A 11 4.09 -3.46 11.83
N LYS A 12 5.37 -3.56 11.40
CA LYS A 12 5.92 -2.75 10.31
C LYS A 12 5.70 -3.44 8.98
N ILE A 13 5.30 -2.68 7.98
CA ILE A 13 5.12 -3.19 6.62
C ILE A 13 6.49 -3.30 5.94
N VAL A 14 6.96 -4.52 5.69
CA VAL A 14 8.27 -4.77 5.05
C VAL A 14 8.17 -4.81 3.53
N GLU A 15 7.01 -5.19 2.99
CA GLU A 15 6.78 -5.30 1.56
C GLU A 15 5.31 -5.03 1.23
N ALA A 16 5.06 -4.41 0.08
CA ALA A 16 3.72 -4.11 -0.42
C ALA A 16 3.70 -4.32 -1.93
N CYS A 17 2.76 -5.14 -2.41
CA CYS A 17 2.59 -5.49 -3.81
C CYS A 17 1.12 -5.34 -4.19
N PHE A 18 0.85 -4.91 -5.42
CA PHE A 18 -0.52 -4.76 -5.92
C PHE A 18 -0.71 -5.48 -7.25
N LYS A 19 -1.95 -5.92 -7.49
CA LYS A 19 -2.41 -6.44 -8.78
C LYS A 19 -3.68 -5.71 -9.16
N THR A 20 -3.64 -5.00 -10.27
CA THR A 20 -4.80 -4.27 -10.80
C THR A 20 -4.77 -4.27 -12.32
N PHE A 21 -5.93 -4.20 -12.94
CA PHE A 21 -6.11 -4.20 -14.39
C PHE A 21 -7.07 -3.08 -14.78
N GLY A 22 -6.92 -2.55 -15.99
CA GLY A 22 -7.80 -1.53 -16.54
C GLY A 22 -7.19 -0.14 -16.52
N CYS A 23 -7.89 0.82 -15.92
CA CYS A 23 -7.58 2.25 -16.06
C CYS A 23 -6.16 2.60 -15.56
N GLY A 24 -5.39 3.30 -16.40
CA GLY A 24 -4.02 3.70 -16.09
C GLY A 24 -3.91 4.58 -14.84
N SER A 25 -4.92 5.41 -14.56
CA SER A 25 -4.96 6.20 -13.32
C SER A 25 -5.03 5.33 -12.08
N ALA A 26 -5.81 4.23 -12.11
CA ALA A 26 -5.89 3.30 -11.01
C ALA A 26 -4.56 2.56 -10.80
N ILE A 27 -3.84 2.23 -11.87
CA ILE A 27 -2.50 1.61 -11.79
C ILE A 27 -1.51 2.59 -11.17
N ALA A 28 -1.48 3.85 -11.64
CA ALA A 28 -0.59 4.88 -11.12
C ALA A 28 -0.84 5.15 -9.63
N SER A 29 -2.10 5.36 -9.23
CA SER A 29 -2.46 5.58 -7.83
C SER A 29 -2.12 4.39 -6.95
N SER A 30 -2.34 3.16 -7.44
CA SER A 30 -1.97 1.93 -6.70
C SER A 30 -0.46 1.83 -6.48
N SER A 31 0.33 2.17 -7.51
CA SER A 31 1.80 2.16 -7.43
C SER A 31 2.34 3.16 -6.41
N VAL A 32 1.79 4.37 -6.37
CA VAL A 32 2.18 5.37 -5.37
C VAL A 32 1.77 4.92 -3.98
N GLY A 33 0.56 4.36 -3.84
CA GLY A 33 0.07 3.83 -2.57
C GLY A 33 0.98 2.75 -1.99
N THR A 34 1.48 1.80 -2.80
CA THR A 34 2.39 0.76 -2.31
C THR A 34 3.72 1.30 -1.82
N GLU A 35 4.28 2.32 -2.48
CA GLU A 35 5.53 2.94 -2.05
C GLU A 35 5.34 3.77 -0.77
N TRP A 36 4.16 4.39 -0.58
CA TRP A 36 3.87 5.16 0.63
C TRP A 36 3.73 4.30 1.89
N VAL A 37 3.15 3.11 1.77
CA VAL A 37 2.92 2.24 2.94
C VAL A 37 4.14 1.41 3.32
N LYS A 38 5.05 1.18 2.37
CA LYS A 38 6.25 0.38 2.61
C LYS A 38 7.17 1.05 3.64
N GLY A 39 7.54 0.29 4.67
CA GLY A 39 8.42 0.73 5.75
C GLY A 39 7.73 1.51 6.88
N LYS A 40 6.42 1.75 6.80
CA LYS A 40 5.64 2.42 7.87
C LYS A 40 5.04 1.43 8.87
N GLN A 41 4.69 1.93 10.05
CA GLN A 41 3.87 1.18 11.02
C GLN A 41 2.42 1.10 10.54
N MET A 42 1.75 -0.01 10.85
CA MET A 42 0.32 -0.18 10.52
C MET A 42 -0.56 0.97 11.01
N GLU A 43 -0.31 1.47 12.22
CA GLU A 43 -1.08 2.57 12.82
C GLU A 43 -0.97 3.87 12.02
N GLU A 44 0.22 4.17 11.51
CA GLU A 44 0.47 5.35 10.67
C GLU A 44 -0.28 5.23 9.34
N VAL A 45 -0.23 4.05 8.73
CA VAL A 45 -0.84 3.80 7.41
C VAL A 45 -2.37 3.88 7.46
N LEU A 46 -3.00 3.52 8.57
CA LEU A 46 -4.45 3.64 8.76
C LEU A 46 -4.95 5.09 8.72
N THR A 47 -4.06 6.06 8.89
CA THR A 47 -4.41 7.49 8.80
C THR A 47 -4.44 8.01 7.37
N ILE A 48 -3.86 7.28 6.41
CA ILE A 48 -3.82 7.65 5.00
C ILE A 48 -5.22 7.49 4.41
N LYS A 49 -5.77 8.60 3.89
CA LYS A 49 -7.09 8.62 3.25
C LYS A 49 -6.99 9.35 1.92
N ASN A 50 -7.83 8.95 0.97
CA ASN A 50 -8.17 9.84 -0.14
C ASN A 50 -9.03 10.99 0.42
N ALA A 51 -8.81 12.20 -0.10
CA ALA A 51 -9.67 13.34 0.19
C ALA A 51 -11.11 13.12 -0.31
#